data_AF-A0A537YPA7-F1
#
_entry.id   AF-A0A537YPA7-F1
#
_cell.length_a   1.000
_cell.length_b   1.000
_cell.length_c   1.000
_cell.angle_alpha   90.00
_cell.angle_beta   90.00
_cell.angle_gamma   90.00
#
_symmetry.space_group_name_H-M   'P 1'
#
loop_
_entity.id
_entity.type
_entity.pdbx_description
1 polymer ?
#
loop_
_entity_poly.entity_id
_entity_poly.type
_entity_poly.pdbx_seq_one_letter_code
_entity_poly.pdbx_strand_id
1 'polypeptide(L)'
;MRVIDVMHLGRPHVIGCWEVDGVLVDPGPESSLQTVIDAIGDEQPRAVLLTHIHLDHAAATGAMVRRWPELEVYVHERGAPHLVDPSKLLASAERLYGDKLGYLWGEILPVPEGNVRVLSGGETVHGMRVAYTPGHASHHVCYLHEESGTAFVGDVAACRIPPSQLIVPPTPPPDINVEVWEESLDTVAAWEPQRLALTHFGAVEEDVPGHIEAVKAKLREEAELARQMGPGGRRHRGGHRRGVAAGGPYRLPVERPRPLLAQEGGARSRLIRAGS
;
A
#
# COMPACT_ATOMS: atom_id res chain seq x y z
N MET A 1 -16.90 -0.06 9.09
CA MET A 1 -15.47 -0.37 8.92
C MET A 1 -15.29 -1.76 8.31
N ARG A 2 -14.43 -1.92 7.29
CA ARG A 2 -13.99 -3.21 6.71
C ARG A 2 -12.59 -3.09 6.10
N VAL A 3 -11.92 -4.22 5.85
CA VAL A 3 -10.76 -4.29 4.95
C VAL A 3 -11.20 -4.82 3.59
N ILE A 4 -10.71 -4.18 2.54
CA ILE A 4 -10.85 -4.58 1.14
C ILE A 4 -9.51 -5.16 0.73
N ASP A 5 -9.44 -6.48 0.56
CA ASP A 5 -8.29 -7.14 -0.06
C ASP A 5 -8.20 -6.70 -1.52
N VAL A 6 -7.14 -5.98 -1.88
CA VAL A 6 -7.00 -5.43 -3.24
C VAL A 6 -6.60 -6.50 -4.26
N MET A 7 -6.36 -7.74 -3.81
CA MET A 7 -6.00 -8.88 -4.66
C MET A 7 -4.75 -8.60 -5.53
N HIS A 8 -3.77 -7.89 -4.99
CA HIS A 8 -2.53 -7.50 -5.68
C HIS A 8 -1.85 -8.73 -6.33
N LEU A 9 -1.55 -8.63 -7.63
CA LEU A 9 -1.05 -9.73 -8.48
C LEU A 9 -1.94 -11.00 -8.48
N GLY A 10 -3.24 -10.86 -8.22
CA GLY A 10 -4.21 -11.95 -8.12
C GLY A 10 -4.06 -12.79 -6.85
N ARG A 11 -3.46 -12.25 -5.79
CA ARG A 11 -3.18 -12.96 -4.53
C ARG A 11 -3.94 -12.34 -3.36
N PRO A 12 -4.62 -13.15 -2.54
CA PRO A 12 -5.25 -12.66 -1.32
C PRO A 12 -4.21 -12.38 -0.22
N HIS A 13 -4.60 -11.51 0.71
CA HIS A 13 -3.89 -11.13 1.93
C HIS A 13 -2.47 -10.60 1.70
N VAL A 14 -2.29 -9.75 0.68
CA VAL A 14 -1.01 -9.08 0.38
C VAL A 14 -1.05 -7.58 0.68
N ILE A 15 -2.12 -6.89 0.24
CA ILE A 15 -2.37 -5.47 0.49
C ILE A 15 -3.87 -5.32 0.74
N GLY A 16 -4.24 -4.64 1.82
CA GLY A 16 -5.61 -4.33 2.19
C GLY A 16 -5.83 -2.82 2.26
N CYS A 17 -6.81 -2.32 1.51
CA CYS A 17 -7.31 -0.96 1.70
C CYS A 17 -8.37 -0.99 2.81
N TRP A 18 -8.27 -0.10 3.80
CA TRP A 18 -9.25 -0.04 4.88
C TRP A 18 -10.33 0.99 4.60
N GLU A 19 -11.60 0.62 4.79
CA GLU A 19 -12.73 1.54 4.66
C GLU A 19 -13.39 1.81 6.01
N VAL A 20 -13.56 3.09 6.34
CA VAL A 20 -14.27 3.57 7.53
C VAL A 20 -15.25 4.67 7.10
N ASP A 21 -16.54 4.37 7.17
CA ASP A 21 -17.64 5.31 6.92
C ASP A 21 -17.49 6.14 5.64
N GLY A 22 -17.08 5.47 4.55
CA GLY A 22 -16.83 6.05 3.22
C GLY A 22 -15.45 6.69 3.03
N VAL A 23 -14.56 6.65 4.03
CA VAL A 23 -13.16 7.08 3.94
C VAL A 23 -12.26 5.87 3.71
N LEU A 24 -11.30 5.99 2.80
CA LEU A 24 -10.36 4.94 2.46
C LEU A 24 -8.96 5.24 3.03
N VAL A 25 -8.37 4.30 3.75
CA VAL A 25 -6.98 4.35 4.21
C VAL A 25 -6.16 3.42 3.33
N ASP A 26 -5.08 3.95 2.75
CA ASP A 26 -4.17 3.28 1.80
C ASP A 26 -4.92 2.56 0.64
N PRO A 27 -5.29 3.25 -0.46
CA PRO A 27 -6.03 2.66 -1.58
C PRO A 27 -5.25 1.59 -2.37
N GLY A 28 -3.96 1.43 -2.08
CA GLY A 28 -3.14 0.40 -2.67
C GLY A 28 -2.53 0.81 -4.02
N PRO A 29 -2.03 -0.17 -4.78
CA PRO A 29 -1.45 0.09 -6.10
C PRO A 29 -2.48 0.18 -7.21
N GLU A 30 -2.21 1.02 -8.22
CA GLU A 30 -3.13 1.30 -9.33
C GLU A 30 -3.44 0.04 -10.15
N SER A 31 -2.47 -0.87 -10.26
CA SER A 31 -2.62 -2.22 -10.84
C SER A 31 -3.80 -3.05 -10.31
N SER A 32 -4.30 -2.69 -9.12
CA SER A 32 -5.39 -3.36 -8.38
C SER A 32 -6.53 -2.40 -8.00
N LEU A 33 -6.50 -1.15 -8.44
CA LEU A 33 -7.52 -0.14 -8.10
C LEU A 33 -8.94 -0.60 -8.48
N GLN A 34 -9.11 -1.35 -9.57
CA GLN A 34 -10.43 -1.85 -9.95
C GLN A 34 -11.08 -2.72 -8.86
N THR A 35 -10.29 -3.50 -8.10
CA THR A 35 -10.80 -4.30 -6.97
C THR A 35 -11.36 -3.42 -5.85
N VAL A 36 -10.73 -2.26 -5.60
CA VAL A 36 -11.23 -1.28 -4.63
C VAL A 36 -12.51 -0.61 -5.14
N ILE A 37 -12.55 -0.19 -6.41
CA ILE A 37 -13.73 0.41 -7.05
C ILE A 37 -14.91 -0.58 -7.02
N ASP A 38 -14.71 -1.84 -7.39
CA ASP A 38 -15.76 -2.87 -7.39
C ASP A 38 -16.30 -3.14 -5.97
N ALA A 39 -15.46 -2.99 -4.94
CA ALA A 39 -15.84 -3.24 -3.54
C ALA A 39 -16.63 -2.08 -2.90
N ILE A 40 -16.33 -0.83 -3.26
CA ILE A 40 -17.02 0.38 -2.76
C ILE A 40 -18.19 0.82 -3.64
N GLY A 41 -18.20 0.41 -4.91
CA GLY A 41 -19.18 0.83 -5.92
C GLY A 41 -18.76 2.10 -6.67
N ASP A 42 -19.71 2.69 -7.41
CA ASP A 42 -19.45 3.89 -8.21
C ASP A 42 -19.46 5.21 -7.42
N GLU A 43 -19.89 5.19 -6.15
CA GLU A 43 -19.94 6.38 -5.30
C GLU A 43 -18.53 6.93 -4.95
N GLN A 44 -18.42 8.25 -4.82
CA GLN A 44 -17.16 8.90 -4.47
C GLN A 44 -16.80 8.63 -3.00
N PRO A 45 -15.57 8.17 -2.70
CA PRO A 45 -15.06 8.13 -1.33
C PRO A 45 -15.06 9.52 -0.70
N ARG A 46 -15.40 9.63 0.58
CA ARG A 46 -15.41 10.90 1.31
C ARG A 46 -14.01 11.53 1.41
N ALA A 47 -12.99 10.70 1.50
CA ALA A 47 -11.57 11.08 1.44
C ALA A 47 -10.69 9.83 1.22
N VAL A 48 -9.45 10.06 0.80
CA VAL A 48 -8.35 9.09 0.91
C VAL A 48 -7.37 9.59 1.98
N LEU A 49 -7.03 8.74 2.94
CA LEU A 49 -6.03 8.98 3.99
C LEU A 49 -4.83 8.07 3.72
N LEU A 50 -3.67 8.65 3.43
CA LEU A 50 -2.44 7.89 3.20
C LEU A 50 -1.67 7.77 4.52
N THR A 51 -1.31 6.56 4.93
CA THR A 51 -0.32 6.36 6.01
C THR A 51 1.03 6.87 5.53
N HIS A 52 1.39 6.56 4.28
CA HIS A 52 2.59 7.06 3.60
C HIS A 52 2.49 6.87 2.07
N ILE A 53 3.49 7.36 1.32
CA ILE A 53 3.45 7.41 -0.16
C ILE A 53 4.21 6.28 -0.88
N HIS A 54 4.47 5.13 -0.24
CA HIS A 54 4.98 3.98 -0.98
C HIS A 54 3.93 3.46 -1.98
N LEU A 55 4.38 2.83 -3.06
CA LEU A 55 3.53 2.56 -4.23
C LEU A 55 2.44 1.50 -3.96
N ASP A 56 2.73 0.57 -3.07
CA ASP A 56 1.80 -0.40 -2.47
C ASP A 56 0.72 0.23 -1.58
N HIS A 57 0.84 1.50 -1.19
CA HIS A 57 -0.14 2.22 -0.37
C HIS A 57 -0.88 3.29 -1.17
N ALA A 58 -0.16 4.04 -2.01
CA ALA A 58 -0.62 5.32 -2.54
C ALA A 58 -0.70 5.41 -4.07
N ALA A 59 -0.20 4.44 -4.85
CA ALA A 59 -0.12 4.60 -6.31
C ALA A 59 -1.48 4.78 -6.99
N ALA A 60 -2.54 4.15 -6.47
CA ALA A 60 -3.91 4.29 -6.99
C ALA A 60 -4.49 5.72 -6.85
N THR A 61 -3.94 6.54 -5.95
CA THR A 61 -4.53 7.83 -5.54
C THR A 61 -4.74 8.80 -6.69
N GLY A 62 -3.74 8.99 -7.57
CA GLY A 62 -3.88 9.89 -8.72
C GLY A 62 -4.92 9.42 -9.73
N ALA A 63 -5.09 8.10 -9.90
CA ALA A 63 -6.13 7.51 -10.74
C ALA A 63 -7.52 7.65 -10.10
N MET A 64 -7.64 7.58 -8.77
CA MET A 64 -8.87 7.88 -8.04
C MET A 64 -9.28 9.35 -8.17
N VAL A 65 -8.35 10.29 -8.03
CA VAL A 65 -8.65 11.73 -8.22
C VAL A 65 -8.97 12.05 -9.68
N ARG A 66 -8.36 11.36 -10.66
CA ARG A 66 -8.75 11.42 -12.08
C ARG A 66 -10.21 10.96 -12.30
N ARG A 67 -10.70 10.01 -11.50
CA ARG A 67 -12.09 9.51 -11.55
C ARG A 67 -13.07 10.40 -10.77
N TRP A 68 -12.65 10.94 -9.63
CA TRP A 68 -13.42 11.78 -8.73
C TRP A 68 -12.68 13.10 -8.46
N PRO A 69 -12.85 14.14 -9.30
CA PRO A 69 -12.05 15.36 -9.23
C PRO A 69 -12.16 16.18 -7.94
N GLU A 70 -13.21 15.96 -7.15
CA GLU A 70 -13.44 16.61 -5.85
C GLU A 70 -12.92 15.77 -4.66
N LEU A 71 -12.28 14.61 -4.90
CA LEU A 71 -11.76 13.74 -3.85
C LEU A 71 -10.60 14.42 -3.10
N GLU A 72 -10.77 14.56 -1.78
CA GLU A 72 -9.71 15.06 -0.89
C GLU A 72 -8.76 13.94 -0.50
N VAL A 73 -7.45 14.23 -0.54
CA VAL A 73 -6.39 13.28 -0.20
C VAL A 73 -5.53 13.82 0.93
N TYR A 74 -5.51 13.11 2.05
CA TYR A 74 -4.74 13.45 3.24
C TYR A 74 -3.40 12.72 3.24
N VAL A 75 -2.30 13.45 3.45
CA VAL A 75 -0.94 12.92 3.43
C VAL A 75 0.00 13.79 4.28
N HIS A 76 1.03 13.20 4.87
CA HIS A 76 2.04 13.93 5.63
C HIS A 76 2.73 15.03 4.79
N GLU A 77 3.08 16.17 5.39
CA GLU A 77 3.73 17.31 4.72
C GLU A 77 4.97 16.93 3.91
N ARG A 78 5.74 15.95 4.39
CA ARG A 78 6.94 15.44 3.70
C ARG A 78 6.63 14.55 2.49
N GLY A 79 5.42 13.98 2.42
CA GLY A 79 4.93 13.19 1.29
C GLY A 79 4.20 14.01 0.24
N ALA A 80 3.52 15.09 0.63
CA ALA A 80 2.71 15.93 -0.25
C ALA A 80 3.42 16.37 -1.55
N PRO A 81 4.67 16.90 -1.54
CA PRO A 81 5.35 17.32 -2.78
C PRO A 81 5.59 16.19 -3.77
N HIS A 82 5.77 14.96 -3.28
CA HIS A 82 5.99 13.76 -4.09
C HIS A 82 4.69 13.14 -4.62
N LEU A 83 3.56 13.47 -4.01
CA LEU A 83 2.24 13.10 -4.50
C LEU A 83 1.77 14.07 -5.60
N VAL A 84 2.12 15.35 -5.48
CA VAL A 84 1.89 16.38 -6.52
C VAL A 84 2.83 16.20 -7.71
N ASP A 85 4.12 15.92 -7.47
CA ASP A 85 5.11 15.57 -8.50
C ASP A 85 5.78 14.21 -8.18
N PRO A 86 5.26 13.09 -8.73
CA PRO A 86 5.81 11.76 -8.50
C PRO A 86 7.12 11.50 -9.26
N SER A 87 7.68 12.44 -10.02
CA SER A 87 8.88 12.22 -10.85
C SER A 87 10.07 11.66 -10.07
N LYS A 88 10.31 12.14 -8.84
CA LYS A 88 11.38 11.65 -7.96
C LYS A 88 11.09 10.26 -7.38
N LEU A 89 9.83 9.99 -7.04
CA LEU A 89 9.38 8.70 -6.52
C LEU A 89 9.51 7.62 -7.61
N LEU A 90 9.00 7.92 -8.81
CA LEU A 90 9.13 7.11 -10.02
C LEU A 90 10.60 6.83 -10.35
N ALA A 91 11.45 7.87 -10.44
CA ALA A 91 12.87 7.69 -10.72
C ALA A 91 13.61 6.84 -9.67
N SER A 92 13.11 6.76 -8.43
CA SER A 92 13.62 5.84 -7.41
C SER A 92 13.13 4.41 -7.61
N ALA A 93 11.82 4.24 -7.81
CA ALA A 93 11.18 2.95 -8.02
C ALA A 93 11.67 2.27 -9.33
N GLU A 94 11.92 3.02 -10.40
CA GLU A 94 12.51 2.52 -11.65
C GLU A 94 13.88 1.86 -11.42
N ARG A 95 14.73 2.41 -10.53
CA ARG A 95 16.04 1.83 -10.20
C ARG A 95 15.92 0.49 -9.46
N LEU A 96 14.81 0.28 -8.74
CA LEU A 96 14.57 -0.92 -7.94
C LEU A 96 13.82 -2.00 -8.72
N TYR A 97 12.78 -1.62 -9.47
CA TYR A 97 11.85 -2.53 -10.12
C TYR A 97 12.03 -2.64 -11.64
N GLY A 98 12.61 -1.64 -12.30
CA GLY A 98 12.86 -1.63 -13.74
C GLY A 98 11.62 -1.90 -14.58
N ASP A 99 11.71 -2.92 -15.44
CA ASP A 99 10.64 -3.37 -16.34
C ASP A 99 9.38 -3.88 -15.62
N LYS A 100 9.46 -4.16 -14.31
CA LYS A 100 8.34 -4.63 -13.50
C LYS A 100 7.49 -3.51 -12.91
N LEU A 101 7.91 -2.25 -12.98
CA LEU A 101 7.25 -1.13 -12.28
C LEU A 101 5.74 -1.07 -12.56
N GLY A 102 5.35 -1.03 -13.83
CA GLY A 102 3.94 -0.99 -14.22
C GLY A 102 3.17 -2.31 -13.98
N TYR A 103 3.86 -3.46 -13.97
CA TYR A 103 3.24 -4.75 -13.63
C TYR A 103 2.92 -4.86 -12.12
N LEU A 104 3.79 -4.29 -11.28
CA LEU A 104 3.59 -4.28 -9.83
C LEU A 104 2.62 -3.17 -9.40
N TRP A 105 2.81 -1.94 -9.88
CA TRP A 105 2.21 -0.77 -9.25
C TRP A 105 1.20 -0.01 -10.13
N GLY A 106 1.14 -0.30 -11.43
CA GLY A 106 0.26 0.37 -12.39
C GLY A 106 0.76 1.74 -12.87
N GLU A 107 -0.15 2.58 -13.34
CA GLU A 107 0.10 3.97 -13.79
C GLU A 107 0.16 4.92 -12.58
N ILE A 108 1.33 5.52 -12.31
CA ILE A 108 1.50 6.46 -11.20
C ILE A 108 1.19 7.88 -11.68
N LEU A 109 0.04 8.41 -11.28
CA LEU A 109 -0.42 9.74 -11.69
C LEU A 109 -0.20 10.77 -10.58
N PRO A 110 0.12 12.04 -10.93
CA PRO A 110 0.16 13.13 -9.96
C PRO A 110 -1.24 13.40 -9.40
N VAL A 111 -1.30 13.79 -8.13
CA VAL A 111 -2.51 14.35 -7.51
C VAL A 111 -2.44 15.89 -7.64
N PRO A 112 -3.45 16.57 -8.20
CA PRO A 112 -3.46 18.03 -8.26
C PRO A 112 -3.37 18.65 -6.86
N GLU A 113 -2.59 19.72 -6.71
CA GLU A 113 -2.34 20.36 -5.41
C GLU A 113 -3.62 20.74 -4.65
N GLY A 114 -4.68 21.16 -5.35
CA GLY A 114 -5.98 21.49 -4.76
C GLY A 114 -6.72 20.31 -4.11
N ASN A 115 -6.38 19.07 -4.45
CA ASN A 115 -6.91 17.86 -3.84
C ASN A 115 -6.12 17.44 -2.59
N VAL A 116 -4.90 17.95 -2.40
CA VAL A 116 -4.01 17.53 -1.31
C VAL A 116 -4.30 18.29 -0.02
N ARG A 117 -4.45 17.55 1.07
CA ARG A 117 -4.60 18.06 2.44
C ARG A 117 -3.43 17.58 3.27
N VAL A 118 -2.66 18.54 3.77
CA VAL A 118 -1.40 18.29 4.47
C VAL A 118 -1.67 17.93 5.92
N LEU A 119 -0.96 16.90 6.41
CA LEU A 119 -0.91 16.46 7.80
C LEU A 119 0.49 16.69 8.40
N SER A 120 0.54 17.01 9.68
CA SER A 120 1.77 17.23 10.48
C SER A 120 1.87 16.27 11.67
N GLY A 121 0.75 15.68 12.10
CA GLY A 121 0.62 14.92 13.34
C GLY A 121 0.02 15.78 14.46
N GLY A 122 -0.98 15.22 15.16
CA GLY A 122 -1.75 15.90 16.22
C GLY A 122 -3.10 16.45 15.76
N GLU A 123 -3.41 16.42 14.46
CA GLU A 123 -4.74 16.76 13.95
C GLU A 123 -5.77 15.64 14.20
N THR A 124 -7.05 15.96 14.04
CA THR A 124 -8.13 14.95 13.90
C THR A 124 -8.85 15.20 12.58
N VAL A 125 -8.89 14.18 11.72
CA VAL A 125 -9.51 14.23 10.38
C VAL A 125 -10.48 13.06 10.21
N HIS A 126 -11.69 13.32 9.70
CA HIS A 126 -12.73 12.31 9.50
C HIS A 126 -13.02 11.37 10.72
N GLY A 127 -12.89 11.88 11.95
CA GLY A 127 -13.07 11.08 13.18
C GLY A 127 -11.84 10.27 13.58
N MET A 128 -10.70 10.45 12.91
CA MET A 128 -9.44 9.79 13.23
C MET A 128 -8.41 10.78 13.75
N ARG A 129 -7.83 10.51 14.93
CA ARG A 129 -6.67 11.25 15.46
C ARG A 129 -5.40 10.83 14.71
N VAL A 130 -4.62 11.80 14.26
CA VAL A 130 -3.38 11.59 13.50
C VAL A 130 -2.17 11.67 14.44
N ALA A 131 -1.20 10.77 14.29
CA ALA A 131 0.17 10.98 14.77
C ALA A 131 1.17 10.86 13.63
N TYR A 132 2.19 11.71 13.66
CA TYR A 132 3.40 11.52 12.86
C TYR A 132 4.18 10.34 13.45
N THR A 133 4.43 9.33 12.62
CA THR A 133 5.03 8.05 13.03
C THR A 133 6.16 7.65 12.06
N PRO A 134 7.25 8.43 12.01
CA PRO A 134 8.40 8.16 11.14
C PRO A 134 9.17 6.89 11.53
N GLY A 135 10.13 6.52 10.69
CA GLY A 135 11.09 5.43 10.96
C GLY A 135 11.06 4.34 9.91
N HIS A 136 9.86 3.92 9.48
CA HIS A 136 9.69 3.16 8.24
C HIS A 136 9.86 4.07 7.01
N ALA A 137 9.21 5.24 7.03
CA ALA A 137 9.40 6.27 6.04
C ALA A 137 9.33 7.64 6.71
N SER A 138 10.05 8.62 6.17
CA SER A 138 10.10 9.96 6.78
C SER A 138 8.84 10.80 6.55
N HIS A 139 7.83 10.24 5.90
CA HIS A 139 6.52 10.81 5.62
C HIS A 139 5.38 9.88 6.07
N HIS A 140 5.59 9.12 7.15
CA HIS A 140 4.63 8.16 7.68
C HIS A 140 3.79 8.76 8.82
N VAL A 141 2.48 8.50 8.80
CA VAL A 141 1.50 8.84 9.84
C VAL A 141 0.64 7.62 10.19
N CYS A 142 0.16 7.56 11.43
CA CYS A 142 -0.86 6.62 11.87
C CYS A 142 -2.16 7.35 12.18
N TYR A 143 -3.28 6.63 12.10
CA TYR A 143 -4.63 7.15 12.36
C TYR A 143 -5.32 6.31 13.45
N LEU A 144 -5.85 6.92 14.50
CA LEU A 144 -6.69 6.26 15.50
C LEU A 144 -8.15 6.66 15.31
N HIS A 145 -9.00 5.72 14.89
CA HIS A 145 -10.44 5.94 14.85
C HIS A 145 -11.06 5.71 16.24
N GLU A 146 -11.16 6.80 17.01
CA GLU A 146 -11.42 6.78 18.46
C GLU A 146 -12.73 6.06 18.83
N GLU A 147 -13.81 6.22 18.05
CA GLU A 147 -15.10 5.54 18.29
C GLU A 147 -14.98 4.00 18.30
N SER A 148 -14.05 3.46 17.50
CA SER A 148 -13.83 2.02 17.35
C SER A 148 -12.60 1.47 18.08
N GLY A 149 -11.80 2.34 18.71
CA GLY A 149 -10.50 1.98 19.28
C GLY A 149 -9.51 1.36 18.28
N THR A 150 -9.71 1.52 16.97
CA THR A 150 -8.87 0.90 15.92
C THR A 150 -7.82 1.88 15.41
N ALA A 151 -6.55 1.47 15.45
CA ALA A 151 -5.43 2.21 14.88
C ALA A 151 -5.04 1.66 13.50
N PHE A 152 -5.12 2.49 12.46
CA PHE A 152 -4.56 2.24 11.15
C PHE A 152 -3.09 2.65 11.16
N VAL A 153 -2.22 1.65 11.02
CA VAL A 153 -0.80 1.76 11.37
C VAL A 153 0.13 1.60 10.19
N GLY A 154 -0.41 1.46 8.97
CA GLY A 154 0.38 1.32 7.76
C GLY A 154 1.40 0.19 7.90
N ASP A 155 2.65 0.57 7.74
CA ASP A 155 3.80 -0.33 7.80
C ASP A 155 4.51 -0.35 9.15
N VAL A 156 4.29 0.64 10.03
CA VAL A 156 5.06 0.68 11.29
C VAL A 156 4.75 -0.47 12.24
N ALA A 157 3.56 -1.08 12.15
CA ALA A 157 3.23 -2.30 12.89
C ALA A 157 3.53 -3.61 12.14
N ALA A 158 4.32 -3.51 11.06
CA ALA A 158 4.84 -4.60 10.23
C ALA A 158 3.80 -5.46 9.48
N CYS A 159 4.30 -6.23 8.51
CA CYS A 159 3.55 -7.28 7.88
C CYS A 159 3.47 -8.51 8.80
N ARG A 160 2.36 -9.23 8.73
CA ARG A 160 2.15 -10.63 9.12
C ARG A 160 1.20 -11.18 8.02
N ILE A 161 0.77 -12.46 7.95
CA ILE A 161 -0.23 -12.90 6.93
C ILE A 161 -0.95 -14.14 7.48
N PRO A 162 -2.30 -14.26 7.50
CA PRO A 162 -2.97 -15.41 8.10
C PRO A 162 -2.83 -16.65 7.22
N PRO A 163 -2.73 -17.86 7.80
CA PRO A 163 -2.78 -18.17 9.23
C PRO A 163 -1.44 -17.97 9.98
N SER A 164 -0.38 -17.51 9.30
CA SER A 164 0.93 -17.31 9.91
C SER A 164 0.92 -16.23 11.00
N GLN A 165 1.76 -16.44 12.01
CA GLN A 165 2.04 -15.49 13.08
C GLN A 165 3.39 -14.78 12.88
N LEU A 166 4.08 -15.06 11.75
CA LEU A 166 5.36 -14.44 11.43
C LEU A 166 5.19 -12.93 11.21
N ILE A 167 5.93 -12.13 11.99
CA ILE A 167 6.03 -10.69 11.82
C ILE A 167 7.25 -10.37 10.95
N VAL A 168 7.08 -9.50 9.96
CA VAL A 168 8.08 -9.06 8.99
C VAL A 168 7.98 -7.54 8.82
N PRO A 169 8.83 -6.75 9.49
CA PRO A 169 8.92 -5.32 9.27
C PRO A 169 9.35 -5.03 7.82
N PRO A 170 8.58 -4.27 7.04
CA PRO A 170 8.98 -3.90 5.69
C PRO A 170 10.11 -2.87 5.79
N THR A 171 11.33 -3.24 5.35
CA THR A 171 12.54 -2.39 5.44
C THR A 171 13.04 -1.91 4.07
N PRO A 172 12.22 -1.21 3.25
CA PRO A 172 12.65 -0.71 1.95
C PRO A 172 13.76 0.35 2.08
N PRO A 173 14.87 0.25 1.33
CA PRO A 173 15.88 1.29 1.32
C PRO A 173 15.36 2.56 0.61
N PRO A 174 15.81 3.77 1.00
CA PRO A 174 16.91 4.06 1.92
C PRO A 174 16.48 4.64 3.28
N ASP A 175 15.19 4.91 3.51
CA ASP A 175 14.70 5.86 4.53
C ASP A 175 14.51 5.27 5.94
N ILE A 176 14.97 4.03 6.19
CA ILE A 176 14.76 3.31 7.45
C ILE A 176 15.62 3.89 8.59
N ASN A 177 14.97 4.25 9.70
CA ASN A 177 15.59 4.56 10.98
C ASN A 177 14.87 3.76 12.08
N VAL A 178 15.57 2.78 12.66
CA VAL A 178 15.00 1.80 13.58
C VAL A 178 14.67 2.42 14.93
N GLU A 179 15.57 3.26 15.46
CA GLU A 179 15.39 3.93 16.74
C GLU A 179 14.16 4.85 16.71
N VAL A 180 13.99 5.64 15.64
CA VAL A 180 12.81 6.49 15.42
C VAL A 180 11.54 5.68 15.16
N TRP A 181 11.66 4.49 14.54
CA TRP A 181 10.52 3.58 14.36
C TRP A 181 10.04 3.04 15.72
N GLU A 182 10.93 2.69 16.64
CA GLU A 182 10.53 2.27 17.99
C GLU A 182 9.76 3.37 18.75
N GLU A 183 10.18 4.63 18.64
CA GLU A 183 9.46 5.79 19.21
C GLU A 183 8.04 5.96 18.59
N SER A 184 7.90 5.67 17.30
CA SER A 184 6.60 5.64 16.61
C SER A 184 5.70 4.50 17.08
N LEU A 185 6.27 3.34 17.41
CA LEU A 185 5.55 2.22 18.02
C LEU A 185 5.15 2.51 19.47
N ASP A 186 5.97 3.23 20.23
CA ASP A 186 5.58 3.77 21.55
C ASP A 186 4.43 4.77 21.44
N THR A 187 4.43 5.62 20.41
CA THR A 187 3.35 6.57 20.14
C THR A 187 2.02 5.85 19.85
N VAL A 188 2.04 4.76 19.08
CA VAL A 188 0.86 3.92 18.83
C VAL A 188 0.45 3.14 20.10
N ALA A 189 1.40 2.64 20.89
CA ALA A 189 1.09 1.94 22.14
C ALA A 189 0.42 2.85 23.18
N ALA A 190 0.87 4.11 23.28
CA ALA A 190 0.31 5.13 24.17
C ALA A 190 -1.14 5.54 23.83
N TRP A 191 -1.68 5.10 22.69
CA TRP A 191 -3.10 5.24 22.36
C TRP A 191 -3.99 4.16 22.99
N GLU A 192 -3.40 3.11 23.58
CA GLU A 192 -4.09 1.92 24.08
C GLU A 192 -5.14 1.35 23.08
N PRO A 193 -4.80 1.18 21.78
CA PRO A 193 -5.78 0.78 20.79
C PRO A 193 -6.29 -0.65 21.02
N GLN A 194 -7.59 -0.85 20.87
CA GLN A 194 -8.24 -2.16 20.97
C GLN A 194 -7.87 -3.07 19.78
N ARG A 195 -7.46 -2.46 18.66
CA ARG A 195 -7.15 -3.15 17.41
C ARG A 195 -6.06 -2.41 16.63
N LEU A 196 -5.14 -3.15 16.02
CA LEU A 196 -4.30 -2.65 14.94
C LEU A 196 -4.84 -3.12 13.59
N ALA A 197 -5.13 -2.18 12.70
CA ALA A 197 -5.49 -2.42 11.31
C ALA A 197 -4.22 -2.28 10.44
N LEU A 198 -3.71 -3.39 9.94
CA LEU A 198 -2.46 -3.43 9.17
C LEU A 198 -2.76 -3.35 7.67
N THR A 199 -1.94 -2.63 6.90
CA THR A 199 -2.14 -2.54 5.44
C THR A 199 -1.73 -3.84 4.75
N HIS A 200 -0.64 -4.48 5.17
CA HIS A 200 -0.21 -5.76 4.57
C HIS A 200 -0.97 -7.01 5.05
N PHE A 201 -2.07 -6.84 5.80
CA PHE A 201 -3.25 -7.73 5.95
C PHE A 201 -4.01 -7.42 7.26
N GLY A 202 -5.33 -7.54 7.27
CA GLY A 202 -6.09 -7.92 8.48
C GLY A 202 -5.92 -7.08 9.77
N ALA A 203 -6.55 -7.57 10.83
CA ALA A 203 -6.59 -6.94 12.13
C ALA A 203 -5.82 -7.78 13.17
N VAL A 204 -5.14 -7.10 14.10
CA VAL A 204 -4.62 -7.68 15.35
C VAL A 204 -5.52 -7.19 16.48
N GLU A 205 -6.11 -8.14 17.22
CA GLU A 205 -7.14 -7.87 18.24
C GLU A 205 -6.88 -8.65 19.54
N GLU A 206 -6.14 -9.76 19.44
CA GLU A 206 -5.93 -10.75 20.49
C GLU A 206 -4.86 -10.35 21.50
N ASP A 207 -3.80 -9.68 21.05
CA ASP A 207 -2.68 -9.19 21.88
C ASP A 207 -1.98 -8.02 21.17
N VAL A 208 -2.64 -6.86 21.18
CA VAL A 208 -2.10 -5.63 20.58
C VAL A 208 -0.76 -5.19 21.22
N PRO A 209 -0.60 -5.15 22.56
CA PRO A 209 0.67 -4.81 23.19
C PRO A 209 1.79 -5.80 22.86
N GLY A 210 1.50 -7.11 22.90
CA GLY A 210 2.47 -8.15 22.56
C GLY A 210 2.89 -8.12 21.09
N HIS A 211 1.98 -7.81 20.17
CA HIS A 211 2.33 -7.59 18.76
C HIS A 211 3.27 -6.40 18.59
N ILE A 212 3.00 -5.26 19.24
CA ILE A 212 3.89 -4.07 19.19
C ILE A 212 5.30 -4.40 19.69
N GLU A 213 5.43 -5.05 20.85
CA GLU A 213 6.73 -5.44 21.39
C GLU A 213 7.44 -6.49 20.52
N ALA A 214 6.71 -7.39 19.88
CA ALA A 214 7.27 -8.35 18.92
C ALA A 214 7.78 -7.66 17.65
N VAL A 215 7.13 -6.60 17.15
CA VAL A 215 7.64 -5.77 16.04
C VAL A 215 8.94 -5.08 16.44
N LYS A 216 9.01 -4.44 17.63
CA LYS A 216 10.25 -3.81 18.13
C LYS A 216 11.38 -4.83 18.25
N ALA A 217 11.11 -5.99 18.85
CA ALA A 217 12.09 -7.07 18.95
C ALA A 217 12.60 -7.52 17.57
N LYS A 218 11.71 -7.61 16.57
CA LYS A 218 12.07 -8.01 15.21
C LYS A 218 12.90 -6.94 14.47
N LEU A 219 12.55 -5.66 14.63
CA LEU A 219 13.34 -4.54 14.11
C LEU A 219 14.78 -4.55 14.65
N ARG A 220 14.95 -4.79 15.95
CA ARG A 220 16.27 -4.89 16.61
C ARG A 220 17.09 -6.07 16.07
N GLU A 221 16.45 -7.24 15.91
CA GLU A 221 17.08 -8.44 15.31
C GLU A 221 17.57 -8.17 13.89
N GLU A 222 16.71 -7.62 13.02
CA GLU A 222 17.04 -7.34 11.62
C GLU A 222 18.12 -6.26 11.49
N ALA A 223 18.08 -5.23 12.33
CA ALA A 223 19.11 -4.20 12.41
C ALA A 223 20.47 -4.79 12.83
N GLU A 224 20.49 -5.75 13.76
CA GLU A 224 21.74 -6.43 14.14
C GLU A 224 22.28 -7.30 13.01
N LEU A 225 21.43 -8.10 12.36
CA LEU A 225 21.82 -8.91 11.20
C LEU A 225 22.35 -8.04 10.04
N ALA A 226 21.73 -6.90 9.77
CA ALA A 226 22.20 -5.93 8.78
C ALA A 226 23.59 -5.37 9.14
N ARG A 227 23.82 -4.99 10.41
CA ARG A 227 25.14 -4.55 10.91
C ARG A 227 26.21 -5.64 10.77
N GLN A 228 25.87 -6.90 11.06
CA GLN A 228 26.80 -8.04 10.95
C GLN A 228 27.16 -8.37 9.49
N MET A 229 26.24 -8.20 8.53
CA MET A 229 26.51 -8.43 7.10
C MET A 229 27.38 -7.34 6.47
N GLY A 230 27.35 -6.13 7.02
CA GLY A 230 28.15 -4.98 6.60
C GLY A 230 27.84 -4.45 5.18
N PRO A 231 28.44 -3.33 4.76
CA PRO A 231 28.20 -2.71 3.45
C PRO A 231 28.79 -3.50 2.26
N GLY A 232 29.20 -4.76 2.47
CA GLY A 232 29.93 -5.59 1.53
C GLY A 232 29.46 -7.05 1.44
N GLY A 233 28.25 -7.35 1.93
CA GLY A 233 27.62 -8.68 1.81
C GLY A 233 27.66 -9.18 0.36
N ARG A 234 28.52 -10.17 0.09
CA ARG A 234 28.92 -10.51 -1.27
C ARG A 234 27.75 -11.03 -2.10
N ARG A 235 27.60 -10.52 -3.32
CA ARG A 235 27.00 -11.28 -4.42
C ARG A 235 27.75 -12.59 -4.58
N HIS A 236 27.15 -13.72 -4.15
CA HIS A 236 27.73 -15.03 -4.37
C HIS A 236 27.74 -15.37 -5.87
N ARG A 237 28.87 -15.12 -6.55
CA ARG A 237 29.20 -15.70 -7.85
C ARG A 237 30.38 -16.66 -7.69
N GLY A 238 30.16 -17.92 -8.07
CA GLY A 238 31.17 -18.98 -8.03
C GLY A 238 31.14 -19.78 -6.72
N GLY A 239 31.12 -21.10 -6.74
CA GLY A 239 30.93 -21.98 -7.90
C GLY A 239 30.98 -23.46 -7.51
N HIS A 240 29.97 -24.23 -7.94
CA HIS A 240 30.03 -25.69 -7.90
C HIS A 240 29.57 -26.28 -9.24
N ARG A 241 30.53 -26.50 -10.14
CA ARG A 241 30.36 -27.42 -11.26
C ARG A 241 30.47 -28.85 -10.73
N ARG A 242 29.34 -29.46 -10.38
CA ARG A 242 29.13 -30.91 -10.54
C ARG A 242 27.76 -31.10 -11.16
N GLY A 243 27.73 -31.64 -12.38
CA GLY A 243 26.48 -31.94 -13.06
C GLY A 243 25.88 -33.24 -12.53
N VAL A 244 24.58 -33.23 -12.27
CA VAL A 244 23.71 -34.41 -12.32
C VAL A 244 22.50 -34.02 -13.17
N ALA A 245 22.01 -34.94 -13.98
CA ALA A 245 21.13 -34.65 -15.11
C ALA A 245 19.63 -34.62 -14.74
N ALA A 246 18.89 -33.89 -15.58
CA ALA A 246 17.52 -34.15 -16.05
C ALA A 246 16.49 -34.87 -15.14
N GLY A 247 15.40 -34.17 -14.83
CA GLY A 247 14.13 -34.73 -14.36
C GLY A 247 13.14 -33.62 -14.01
N GLY A 248 12.05 -33.48 -14.79
CA GLY A 248 10.97 -32.51 -14.51
C GLY A 248 9.88 -33.12 -13.61
N PRO A 249 8.62 -32.64 -13.65
CA PRO A 249 8.10 -31.50 -14.43
C PRO A 249 7.23 -30.50 -13.63
N TYR A 250 7.28 -29.21 -13.97
CA TYR A 250 6.07 -28.36 -13.99
C TYR A 250 6.36 -27.12 -14.87
N ARG A 251 5.99 -27.20 -16.15
CA ARG A 251 5.84 -26.01 -17.00
C ARG A 251 4.35 -25.74 -17.12
N LEU A 252 3.89 -24.61 -16.61
CA LEU A 252 2.57 -24.08 -16.96
C LEU A 252 2.69 -23.12 -18.15
N PRO A 253 1.71 -23.10 -19.07
CA PRO A 253 1.74 -22.20 -20.21
C PRO A 253 1.45 -20.77 -19.75
N VAL A 254 2.27 -19.82 -20.20
CA VAL A 254 1.98 -18.39 -20.05
C VAL A 254 1.12 -17.96 -21.24
N GLU A 255 -0.20 -18.10 -21.11
CA GLU A 255 -1.10 -17.43 -22.04
C GLU A 255 -1.04 -15.92 -21.79
N ARG A 256 -0.63 -15.16 -22.81
CA ARG A 256 -0.72 -13.70 -22.77
C ARG A 256 -2.18 -13.31 -22.98
N PRO A 257 -2.77 -12.41 -22.16
CA PRO A 257 -4.08 -11.86 -22.47
C PRO A 257 -4.02 -11.14 -23.84
N ARG A 258 -5.03 -11.38 -24.67
CA ARG A 258 -5.17 -10.69 -25.96
C ARG A 258 -5.54 -9.21 -25.71
N PRO A 259 -4.96 -8.25 -26.45
CA PRO A 259 -5.42 -6.87 -26.38
C PRO A 259 -6.88 -6.77 -26.86
N LEU A 260 -7.70 -5.99 -26.15
CA LEU A 260 -9.03 -5.61 -26.65
C LEU A 260 -8.85 -4.73 -27.90
N LEU A 261 -9.32 -5.22 -29.04
CA LEU A 261 -9.51 -4.37 -30.21
C LEU A 261 -10.81 -3.60 -30.04
N ALA A 262 -10.73 -2.27 -30.15
CA ALA A 262 -11.90 -1.40 -30.21
C ALA A 262 -12.78 -1.80 -31.42
N GLN A 263 -14.10 -1.86 -31.20
CA GLN A 263 -15.08 -1.83 -32.29
C GLN A 263 -15.85 -0.50 -32.23
N GLU A 264 -15.42 0.44 -33.05
CA GLU A 264 -16.25 1.58 -33.44
C GLU A 264 -17.10 1.25 -34.68
N GLY A 265 -18.28 1.86 -34.75
CA GLY A 265 -18.84 2.37 -36.01
C GLY A 265 -19.40 1.38 -37.03
N GLY A 266 -20.72 1.14 -36.99
CA GLY A 266 -21.41 0.29 -37.97
C GLY A 266 -22.91 0.57 -38.16
N ALA A 267 -23.33 1.84 -38.21
CA ALA A 267 -24.74 2.20 -38.32
C ALA A 267 -25.40 1.74 -39.64
N ARG A 268 -26.59 1.10 -39.55
CA ARG A 268 -27.58 1.09 -40.64
C ARG A 268 -29.02 1.28 -40.12
N SER A 269 -29.64 2.31 -40.68
CA SER A 269 -30.99 2.81 -40.41
C SER A 269 -32.13 1.84 -40.76
N ARG A 270 -33.25 1.93 -40.02
CA ARG A 270 -34.61 1.67 -40.55
C ARG A 270 -35.66 2.65 -39.99
N LEU A 271 -35.99 3.62 -40.84
CA LEU A 271 -37.22 4.42 -40.86
C LEU A 271 -37.78 4.28 -42.30
N ILE A 272 -39.07 4.26 -42.61
CA ILE A 272 -40.35 4.38 -41.87
C ILE A 272 -41.39 3.60 -42.72
N ARG A 273 -42.44 2.99 -42.14
CA ARG A 273 -43.82 3.11 -42.67
C ARG A 273 -44.91 2.55 -41.74
N ALA A 274 -46.02 3.29 -41.70
CA ALA A 274 -47.21 3.04 -40.89
C ALA A 274 -48.31 2.33 -41.71
N GLY A 275 -49.36 1.85 -41.02
CA GLY A 275 -50.60 1.40 -41.63
C GLY A 275 -51.61 0.90 -40.59
N SER A 276 -52.75 1.60 -40.50
CA SER A 276 -54.00 1.29 -39.77
C SER A 276 -53.90 0.98 -38.28
#